data_AF-A0A5J6L2H1-F1
#
_entry.id   AF-A0A5J6L2H1-F1
#
_cell.length_a   1.000
_cell.length_b   1.000
_cell.length_c   1.000
_cell.angle_alpha   90.00
_cell.angle_beta   90.00
_cell.angle_gamma   90.00
#
_symmetry.space_group_name_H-M   'P 1'
#
loop_
_entity.id
_entity.type
_entity.pdbx_description
1 polymer ?
#
loop_
_entity_poly.entity_id
_entity_poly.type
_entity_poly.pdbx_seq_one_letter_code
_entity_poly.pdbx_strand_id
1 'polypeptide(L)'
;MVFTRSPEHAPREGNAIMTESLQARVRRRRRWPRIVGLSAAALALTAVALSLVFQFGLPWWSGANDSNHVHVSSDGARQHYQVHLPPQHDGSAELPVMMALHGCGMTGFGWNSMKDATRFNALADREGFIVVYPTQRPFESAINCWNSSDPRNQVRGSGEPALLAGVAREVVSTFGADADRVHVSGASSGAGAAVILAATYPDVFATVTSVAGGEYGLNQVDPDDPDSTPPSATARQAWAQMGDRARPLPLLVVQGGQDDVVPTIVGERLVDHWVALHDLIDDGLLNDSLALVSETVQHPPMATQYGYEHTTLRTAEGRALVEYVFADRLGHAWSHPHSRGLFTDTGGPDVTRIAWAFAQLHDAAAAGDG
;
A
#
# COMPACT_ATOMS: atom_id res chain seq x y z
N MET A 1 86.49 1.70 41.88
CA MET A 1 85.83 2.10 43.14
C MET A 1 84.80 1.00 43.43
N VAL A 2 85.15 -0.07 44.16
CA VAL A 2 85.05 -0.18 45.64
C VAL A 2 83.58 -0.05 46.08
N PHE A 3 82.89 -0.99 46.73
CA PHE A 3 83.18 -2.31 47.29
C PHE A 3 81.83 -3.05 47.53
N THR A 4 81.90 -4.38 47.59
CA THR A 4 80.87 -5.36 48.02
C THR A 4 80.46 -5.23 49.50
N ARG A 5 79.24 -5.66 49.89
CA ARG A 5 78.97 -6.74 50.88
C ARG A 5 77.51 -6.79 51.40
N SER A 6 76.95 -8.01 51.42
CA SER A 6 75.95 -8.52 52.39
C SER A 6 76.66 -8.89 53.71
N PRO A 7 75.98 -8.98 54.89
CA PRO A 7 75.28 -10.23 55.27
C PRO A 7 74.06 -10.10 56.22
N GLU A 8 73.44 -11.27 56.41
CA GLU A 8 72.27 -11.70 57.20
C GLU A 8 72.21 -11.29 58.68
N HIS A 9 70.99 -11.26 59.24
CA HIS A 9 70.63 -11.70 60.60
C HIS A 9 69.15 -12.18 60.64
N ALA A 10 68.90 -13.35 61.22
CA ALA A 10 67.60 -13.96 61.56
C ALA A 10 67.52 -14.18 63.09
N PRO A 11 66.48 -14.82 63.69
CA PRO A 11 65.01 -14.72 63.56
C PRO A 11 64.32 -14.46 64.94
N ARG A 12 62.97 -14.29 64.98
CA ARG A 12 62.08 -14.94 65.99
C ARG A 12 60.57 -14.71 65.77
N GLU A 13 59.89 -15.86 65.63
CA GLU A 13 58.54 -16.30 66.01
C GLU A 13 57.37 -15.33 66.25
N GLY A 14 56.22 -15.66 65.64
CA GLY A 14 54.90 -15.12 65.96
C GLY A 14 53.78 -15.79 65.16
N ASN A 15 53.17 -16.80 65.77
CA ASN A 15 52.01 -17.62 65.40
C ASN A 15 50.96 -17.05 64.41
N ALA A 16 50.52 -17.96 63.52
CA ALA A 16 49.15 -18.28 63.08
C ALA A 16 48.09 -17.17 63.12
N ILE A 17 47.44 -16.91 61.97
CA ILE A 17 45.98 -16.82 61.76
C ILE A 17 45.69 -16.54 60.27
N MET A 18 44.62 -17.18 59.76
CA MET A 18 43.89 -16.89 58.51
C MET A 18 44.42 -17.43 57.17
N THR A 19 44.44 -18.75 57.06
CA THR A 19 43.99 -19.46 55.86
C THR A 19 42.47 -19.28 55.68
N GLU A 20 42.02 -18.19 55.05
CA GLU A 20 40.70 -18.09 54.40
C GLU A 20 40.56 -16.73 53.70
N SER A 21 40.95 -16.59 52.41
CA SER A 21 40.38 -15.52 51.56
C SER A 21 40.70 -15.60 50.06
N LEU A 22 41.57 -16.51 49.58
CA LEU A 22 41.98 -16.50 48.17
C LEU A 22 41.24 -17.49 47.23
N GLN A 23 40.36 -18.36 47.74
CA GLN A 23 39.55 -19.24 46.88
C GLN A 23 38.13 -18.72 46.54
N ALA A 24 37.68 -17.62 47.15
CA ALA A 24 36.35 -17.06 46.87
C ALA A 24 36.28 -16.12 45.64
N ARG A 25 37.42 -15.71 45.05
CA ARG A 25 37.44 -14.71 43.95
C ARG A 25 37.40 -15.27 42.53
N VAL A 26 37.42 -16.59 42.32
CA VAL A 26 37.46 -17.18 40.96
C VAL A 26 36.10 -17.70 40.46
N ARG A 27 35.05 -17.79 41.29
CA ARG A 27 33.72 -18.25 40.85
C ARG A 27 32.76 -17.17 40.31
N ARG A 28 33.18 -15.90 40.24
CA ARG A 28 32.29 -14.78 39.86
C ARG A 28 32.46 -14.24 38.42
N ARG A 29 33.08 -14.99 37.50
CA ARG A 29 33.32 -14.54 36.10
C ARG A 29 32.66 -15.36 34.98
N ARG A 30 31.78 -16.34 35.29
CA ARG A 30 31.03 -17.11 34.25
C ARG A 30 29.54 -16.78 34.10
N ARG A 31 28.99 -15.83 34.88
CA ARG A 31 27.56 -15.45 34.80
C ARG A 31 27.27 -14.23 33.90
N TRP A 32 28.27 -13.39 33.64
CA TRP A 32 28.10 -12.16 32.84
C TRP A 32 27.81 -12.38 31.34
N PRO A 33 28.48 -13.29 30.60
CA PRO A 33 28.15 -13.49 29.18
C PRO A 33 26.74 -14.08 28.97
N ARG A 34 26.20 -14.82 29.95
CA ARG A 34 24.83 -15.35 29.89
C ARG A 34 23.77 -14.27 30.14
N ILE A 35 24.00 -13.34 31.05
CA ILE A 35 23.07 -12.24 31.33
C ILE A 35 23.04 -11.25 30.16
N VAL A 36 24.19 -10.90 29.59
CA VAL A 36 24.26 -10.03 28.39
C VAL A 36 23.60 -10.71 27.18
N GLY A 37 23.81 -12.02 26.97
CA GLY A 37 23.13 -12.77 25.91
C GLY A 37 21.62 -12.89 26.09
N LEU A 38 21.14 -13.04 27.34
CA LEU A 38 19.70 -13.06 27.65
C LEU A 38 19.06 -11.67 27.47
N SER A 39 19.75 -10.59 27.84
CA SER A 39 19.27 -9.22 27.62
C SER A 39 19.23 -8.86 26.13
N ALA A 40 20.22 -9.25 25.35
CA ALA A 40 20.23 -9.05 23.90
C ALA A 40 19.11 -9.88 23.21
N ALA A 41 18.91 -11.14 23.63
CA ALA A 41 17.81 -11.97 23.14
C ALA A 41 16.43 -11.39 23.52
N ALA A 42 16.27 -10.87 24.74
CA ALA A 42 15.04 -10.23 25.19
C ALA A 42 14.75 -8.95 24.39
N LEU A 43 15.75 -8.08 24.16
CA LEU A 43 15.62 -6.89 23.32
C LEU A 43 15.24 -7.26 21.87
N ALA A 44 15.87 -8.29 21.31
CA ALA A 44 15.52 -8.79 19.98
C ALA A 44 14.09 -9.33 19.93
N LEU A 45 13.66 -10.11 20.92
CA LEU A 45 12.30 -10.63 21.01
C LEU A 45 11.27 -9.52 21.19
N THR A 46 11.56 -8.49 21.98
CA THR A 46 10.70 -7.30 22.13
C THR A 46 10.62 -6.51 20.82
N ALA A 47 11.74 -6.31 20.13
CA ALA A 47 11.75 -5.64 18.83
C ALA A 47 10.92 -6.43 17.79
N VAL A 48 11.10 -7.76 17.72
CA VAL A 48 10.29 -8.63 16.86
C VAL A 48 8.82 -8.57 17.23
N ALA A 49 8.47 -8.63 18.52
CA ALA A 49 7.09 -8.53 18.97
C ALA A 49 6.47 -7.18 18.62
N LEU A 50 7.19 -6.07 18.80
CA LEU A 50 6.74 -4.73 18.42
C LEU A 50 6.58 -4.60 16.90
N SER A 51 7.49 -5.16 16.10
CA SER A 51 7.35 -5.20 14.65
C SER A 51 6.15 -6.03 14.20
N LEU A 52 5.87 -7.17 14.85
CA LEU A 52 4.68 -7.97 14.54
C LEU A 52 3.39 -7.26 14.93
N VAL A 53 3.36 -6.60 16.10
CA VAL A 53 2.21 -5.78 16.53
C VAL A 53 2.00 -4.58 15.62
N PHE A 54 3.08 -3.95 15.16
CA PHE A 54 3.03 -2.89 14.17
C PHE A 54 2.43 -3.41 12.86
N GLN A 55 2.93 -4.55 12.34
CA GLN A 55 2.56 -5.06 11.01
C GLN A 55 1.15 -5.66 10.94
N PHE A 56 0.74 -6.39 11.99
CA PHE A 56 -0.47 -7.21 11.98
C PHE A 56 -1.52 -6.74 13.00
N GLY A 57 -1.20 -5.70 13.76
CA GLY A 57 -2.03 -5.26 14.87
C GLY A 57 -2.11 -6.28 16.00
N LEU A 58 -2.93 -5.94 17.00
CA LEU A 58 -3.32 -6.87 18.06
C LEU A 58 -4.65 -7.53 17.69
N PRO A 59 -4.94 -8.76 18.15
CA PRO A 59 -6.19 -9.45 17.82
C PRO A 59 -7.45 -8.62 18.11
N TRP A 60 -7.45 -7.86 19.21
CA TRP A 60 -8.56 -6.98 19.61
C TRP A 60 -8.64 -5.65 18.85
N TRP A 61 -7.75 -5.39 17.88
CA TRP A 61 -7.87 -4.28 16.93
C TRP A 61 -8.69 -4.65 15.70
N SER A 62 -9.06 -5.93 15.56
CA SER A 62 -9.98 -6.40 14.52
C SER A 62 -11.42 -6.16 14.99
N GLY A 63 -12.25 -5.59 14.11
CA GLY A 63 -13.69 -5.48 14.32
C GLY A 63 -14.39 -6.83 14.19
N ALA A 64 -15.65 -6.91 14.58
CA ALA A 64 -16.41 -8.17 14.61
C ALA A 64 -16.51 -8.87 13.24
N ASN A 65 -16.45 -8.08 12.16
CA ASN A 65 -16.58 -8.53 10.77
C ASN A 65 -15.23 -8.62 10.04
N ASP A 66 -14.12 -8.46 10.76
CA ASP A 66 -12.78 -8.49 10.18
C ASP A 66 -12.10 -9.84 10.43
N SER A 67 -11.45 -10.39 9.41
CA SER A 67 -10.70 -11.64 9.50
C SER A 67 -9.34 -11.51 8.81
N ASN A 68 -8.29 -12.05 9.43
CA ASN A 68 -6.92 -12.01 8.89
C ASN A 68 -6.63 -13.29 8.11
N HIS A 69 -5.99 -13.14 6.95
CA HIS A 69 -5.70 -14.20 6.00
C HIS A 69 -4.26 -14.12 5.49
N VAL A 70 -3.82 -15.20 4.83
CA VAL A 70 -2.52 -15.26 4.17
C VAL A 70 -2.66 -15.99 2.84
N HIS A 71 -2.45 -15.26 1.76
CA HIS A 71 -2.32 -15.86 0.43
C HIS A 71 -0.92 -16.42 0.30
N VAL A 72 -0.80 -17.63 -0.26
CA VAL A 72 0.49 -18.29 -0.53
C VAL A 72 0.54 -18.59 -2.02
N SER A 73 1.47 -17.93 -2.70
CA SER A 73 1.70 -18.17 -4.13
C SER A 73 2.43 -19.50 -4.37
N SER A 74 2.48 -19.94 -5.63
CA SER A 74 3.07 -21.22 -6.03
C SER A 74 4.57 -21.36 -5.69
N ASP A 75 5.31 -20.26 -5.56
CA ASP A 75 6.72 -20.27 -5.18
C ASP A 75 6.94 -20.18 -3.65
N GLY A 76 5.84 -20.15 -2.88
CA GLY A 76 5.85 -20.06 -1.42
C GLY A 76 5.88 -18.65 -0.86
N ALA A 77 5.88 -17.59 -1.68
CA ALA A 77 5.77 -16.22 -1.19
C ALA A 77 4.39 -15.99 -0.55
N ARG A 78 4.39 -15.31 0.60
CA ARG A 78 3.22 -15.13 1.49
C ARG A 78 2.79 -13.67 1.52
N GLN A 79 1.53 -13.40 1.24
CA GLN A 79 0.93 -12.07 1.33
C GLN A 79 -0.13 -12.05 2.42
N HIS A 80 0.09 -11.23 3.46
CA HIS A 80 -0.85 -11.06 4.55
C HIS A 80 -1.89 -9.99 4.19
N TYR A 81 -3.15 -10.23 4.55
CA TYR A 81 -4.24 -9.29 4.33
C TYR A 81 -5.35 -9.46 5.37
N GLN A 82 -6.15 -8.41 5.57
CA GLN A 82 -7.39 -8.47 6.35
C GLN A 82 -8.58 -8.30 5.41
N VAL A 83 -9.63 -9.08 5.62
CA VAL A 83 -10.90 -8.97 4.91
C VAL A 83 -11.96 -8.48 5.88
N HIS A 84 -12.73 -7.50 5.44
CA HIS A 84 -13.96 -7.05 6.08
C HIS A 84 -15.16 -7.55 5.29
N LEU A 85 -16.04 -8.31 5.94
CA LEU A 85 -17.30 -8.75 5.35
C LEU A 85 -18.45 -7.88 5.86
N PRO A 86 -19.19 -7.19 4.99
CA PRO A 86 -20.33 -6.39 5.43
C PRO A 86 -21.46 -7.32 5.91
N PRO A 87 -22.39 -6.86 6.78
CA PRO A 87 -23.54 -7.64 7.25
C PRO A 87 -24.43 -8.23 6.14
N GLN A 88 -24.39 -7.64 4.95
CA GLN A 88 -25.06 -8.06 3.72
C GLN A 88 -24.45 -9.33 3.11
N HIS A 89 -23.25 -9.74 3.55
CA HIS A 89 -22.66 -11.02 3.20
C HIS A 89 -23.37 -12.14 3.96
N ASP A 90 -24.53 -12.55 3.45
CA ASP A 90 -25.37 -13.63 4.01
C ASP A 90 -25.42 -14.88 3.12
N GLY A 91 -24.61 -14.89 2.05
CA GLY A 91 -24.56 -15.95 1.05
C GLY A 91 -25.67 -15.89 0.00
N SER A 92 -26.50 -14.84 -0.03
CA SER A 92 -27.58 -14.69 -1.01
C SER A 92 -27.21 -13.90 -2.27
N ALA A 93 -26.14 -13.10 -2.21
CA ALA A 93 -25.67 -12.27 -3.32
C ALA A 93 -24.14 -12.29 -3.40
N GLU A 94 -23.62 -12.27 -4.63
CA GLU A 94 -22.21 -12.03 -4.90
C GLU A 94 -21.93 -10.53 -4.72
N LEU A 95 -21.09 -10.19 -3.74
CA LEU A 95 -20.79 -8.80 -3.42
C LEU A 95 -19.54 -8.32 -4.16
N PRO A 96 -19.45 -7.03 -4.51
CA PRO A 96 -18.22 -6.43 -5.05
C PRO A 96 -17.08 -6.49 -4.05
N VAL A 97 -15.86 -6.35 -4.56
CA VAL A 97 -14.64 -6.28 -3.75
C VAL A 97 -13.95 -4.94 -3.96
N MET A 98 -13.59 -4.27 -2.86
CA MET A 98 -12.68 -3.12 -2.87
C MET A 98 -11.36 -3.51 -2.19
N MET A 99 -10.29 -3.66 -2.98
CA MET A 99 -8.93 -3.83 -2.46
C MET A 99 -8.30 -2.46 -2.19
N ALA A 100 -7.96 -2.17 -0.94
CA ALA A 100 -7.38 -0.88 -0.53
C ALA A 100 -5.91 -1.03 -0.13
N LEU A 101 -5.01 -0.44 -0.94
CA LEU A 101 -3.56 -0.52 -0.79
C LEU A 101 -3.00 0.70 -0.06
N HIS A 102 -2.27 0.44 1.03
CA HIS A 102 -1.71 1.49 1.88
C HIS A 102 -0.53 2.24 1.25
N GLY A 103 -0.28 3.47 1.72
CA GLY A 103 0.92 4.24 1.38
C GLY A 103 2.16 3.83 2.19
N CYS A 104 3.29 4.49 1.94
CA CYS A 104 4.51 4.28 2.71
C CYS A 104 4.30 4.63 4.20
N GLY A 105 4.94 3.89 5.10
CA GLY A 105 4.84 4.09 6.55
C GLY A 105 3.48 3.69 7.16
N MET A 106 2.55 3.23 6.34
CA MET A 106 1.25 2.70 6.75
C MET A 106 1.24 1.18 6.72
N THR A 107 0.18 0.57 7.24
CA THR A 107 -0.13 -0.86 7.12
C THR A 107 -1.48 -1.05 6.41
N GLY A 108 -1.80 -2.27 5.99
CA GLY A 108 -3.16 -2.56 5.49
C GLY A 108 -4.21 -2.39 6.59
N PHE A 109 -3.92 -2.95 7.77
CA PHE A 109 -4.79 -3.00 8.95
C PHE A 109 -3.96 -2.90 10.24
N GLY A 110 -4.59 -2.53 11.34
CA GLY A 110 -3.90 -2.29 12.61
C GLY A 110 -3.47 -0.84 12.73
N TRP A 111 -2.26 -0.59 13.24
CA TRP A 111 -1.79 0.78 13.52
C TRP A 111 -1.42 1.54 12.24
N ASN A 112 -1.81 2.82 12.16
CA ASN A 112 -1.59 3.71 11.01
C ASN A 112 -1.96 3.04 9.69
N SER A 113 -3.18 2.50 9.62
CA SER A 113 -3.59 1.60 8.57
C SER A 113 -4.47 2.23 7.50
N MET A 114 -4.45 1.65 6.30
CA MET A 114 -5.36 2.02 5.21
C MET A 114 -6.81 1.83 5.60
N LYS A 115 -7.12 0.79 6.37
CA LYS A 115 -8.45 0.58 6.96
C LYS A 115 -8.95 1.78 7.78
N ASP A 116 -8.11 2.31 8.68
CA ASP A 116 -8.49 3.46 9.51
C ASP A 116 -8.49 4.79 8.74
N ALA A 117 -7.59 4.92 7.76
CA ALA A 117 -7.52 6.10 6.89
C ALA A 117 -8.76 6.21 6.00
N THR A 118 -9.13 5.11 5.33
CA THR A 118 -10.21 5.08 4.34
C THR A 118 -11.58 5.01 4.98
N ARG A 119 -11.75 4.33 6.11
CA ARG A 119 -13.07 4.00 6.66
C ARG A 119 -13.97 3.23 5.69
N PHE A 120 -13.39 2.50 4.73
CA PHE A 120 -14.18 1.69 3.80
C PHE A 120 -15.09 0.71 4.51
N ASN A 121 -14.70 0.12 5.67
CA ASN A 121 -15.58 -0.77 6.44
C ASN A 121 -16.95 -0.15 6.74
N ALA A 122 -16.96 1.10 7.22
CA ALA A 122 -18.23 1.75 7.58
C ALA A 122 -19.10 2.02 6.36
N LEU A 123 -18.49 2.23 5.18
CA LEU A 123 -19.21 2.39 3.92
C LEU A 123 -19.68 1.04 3.38
N ALA A 124 -18.84 0.01 3.45
CA ALA A 124 -19.14 -1.38 3.11
C ALA A 124 -20.35 -1.92 3.89
N ASP A 125 -20.40 -1.68 5.20
CA ASP A 125 -21.53 -2.06 6.04
C ASP A 125 -22.86 -1.40 5.61
N ARG A 126 -22.80 -0.25 4.91
CA ARG A 126 -23.99 0.46 4.42
C ARG A 126 -24.36 0.07 2.99
N GLU A 127 -23.37 -0.04 2.13
CA GLU A 127 -23.55 -0.14 0.68
C GLU A 127 -23.39 -1.58 0.15
N GLY A 128 -22.88 -2.51 0.96
CA GLY A 128 -22.78 -3.93 0.62
C GLY A 128 -21.63 -4.28 -0.34
N PHE A 129 -20.39 -4.15 0.13
CA PHE A 129 -19.21 -4.66 -0.58
C PHE A 129 -18.15 -5.19 0.38
N ILE A 130 -17.34 -6.14 -0.08
CA ILE A 130 -16.24 -6.72 0.68
C ILE A 130 -15.04 -5.77 0.59
N VAL A 131 -14.31 -5.57 1.69
CA VAL A 131 -13.08 -4.77 1.69
C VAL A 131 -11.88 -5.63 2.00
N VAL A 132 -10.81 -5.47 1.23
CA VAL A 132 -9.56 -6.23 1.39
C VAL A 132 -8.43 -5.25 1.64
N TYR A 133 -7.68 -5.46 2.72
CA TYR A 133 -6.53 -4.65 3.10
C TYR A 133 -5.26 -5.48 3.15
N PRO A 134 -4.56 -5.66 2.03
CA PRO A 134 -3.22 -6.22 2.01
C PRO A 134 -2.26 -5.33 2.80
N THR A 135 -1.31 -5.95 3.51
CA THR A 135 -0.22 -5.25 4.18
C THR A 135 1.11 -5.71 3.59
N GLN A 136 2.03 -4.79 3.31
CA GLN A 136 3.33 -5.12 2.74
C GLN A 136 4.05 -6.20 3.57
N ARG A 137 4.87 -7.01 2.92
CA ARG A 137 5.62 -8.09 3.58
C ARG A 137 6.77 -7.50 4.40
N PRO A 138 7.06 -8.05 5.59
CA PRO A 138 8.20 -7.62 6.39
C PRO A 138 9.50 -7.69 5.58
N PHE A 139 10.39 -6.71 5.80
CA PHE A 139 11.74 -6.63 5.20
C PHE A 139 11.81 -6.41 3.69
N GLU A 140 10.69 -6.34 2.95
CA GLU A 140 10.70 -5.95 1.53
C GLU A 140 10.97 -4.45 1.35
N SER A 141 10.60 -3.63 2.35
CA SER A 141 10.86 -2.19 2.35
C SER A 141 11.19 -1.70 3.77
N ALA A 142 12.19 -0.83 3.89
CA ALA A 142 12.58 -0.21 5.16
C ALA A 142 11.48 0.67 5.77
N ILE A 143 10.61 1.24 4.94
CA ILE A 143 9.50 2.12 5.35
C ILE A 143 8.13 1.58 4.93
N ASN A 144 7.99 0.25 4.77
CA ASN A 144 6.73 -0.41 4.41
C ASN A 144 6.00 0.21 3.18
N CYS A 145 6.73 0.54 2.12
CA CYS A 145 6.18 0.95 0.83
C CYS A 145 5.94 -0.27 -0.07
N TRP A 146 5.05 -0.12 -1.05
CA TRP A 146 5.04 -0.97 -2.24
C TRP A 146 6.16 -0.53 -3.20
N ASN A 147 6.86 -1.48 -3.80
CA ASN A 147 8.10 -1.21 -4.54
C ASN A 147 7.84 -1.07 -6.05
N SER A 148 7.14 -0.01 -6.45
CA SER A 148 6.83 0.24 -7.86
C SER A 148 8.06 0.47 -8.75
N SER A 149 9.22 0.83 -8.17
CA SER A 149 10.44 1.04 -8.95
C SER A 149 11.17 -0.24 -9.31
N ASP A 150 10.88 -1.35 -8.65
CA ASP A 150 11.45 -2.65 -8.99
C ASP A 150 10.89 -3.16 -10.33
N PRO A 151 11.75 -3.43 -11.34
CA PRO A 151 11.30 -3.98 -12.62
C PRO A 151 10.50 -5.28 -12.50
N ARG A 152 10.73 -6.08 -11.45
CA ARG A 152 9.97 -7.31 -11.18
C ARG A 152 8.50 -7.03 -10.85
N ASN A 153 8.19 -5.83 -10.36
CA ASN A 153 6.84 -5.38 -10.06
C ASN A 153 6.18 -4.68 -11.25
N GLN A 154 6.82 -4.62 -12.42
CA GLN A 154 6.22 -4.03 -13.63
C GLN A 154 5.66 -5.10 -14.58
N VAL A 155 5.86 -6.38 -14.28
CA VAL A 155 5.51 -7.49 -15.19
C VAL A 155 4.52 -8.45 -14.53
N ARG A 156 3.59 -8.96 -15.33
CA ARG A 156 2.64 -9.99 -14.88
C ARG A 156 3.37 -11.25 -14.43
N GLY A 157 2.82 -11.92 -13.42
CA GLY A 157 3.32 -13.20 -12.90
C GLY A 157 4.51 -13.07 -11.96
N SER A 158 4.93 -11.85 -11.61
CA SER A 158 6.07 -11.59 -10.74
C SER A 158 5.72 -10.59 -9.64
N GLY A 159 6.49 -10.64 -8.56
CA GLY A 159 6.54 -9.61 -7.54
C GLY A 159 5.25 -9.41 -6.75
N GLU A 160 5.14 -8.20 -6.19
CA GLU A 160 3.98 -7.76 -5.41
C GLU A 160 2.67 -7.80 -6.22
N PRO A 161 2.63 -7.40 -7.52
CA PRO A 161 1.39 -7.48 -8.29
C PRO A 161 0.83 -8.89 -8.43
N ALA A 162 1.69 -9.91 -8.60
CA ALA A 162 1.24 -11.29 -8.67
C ALA A 162 0.62 -11.78 -7.36
N LEU A 163 1.21 -11.40 -6.23
CA LEU A 163 0.67 -11.73 -4.91
C LEU A 163 -0.68 -11.05 -4.67
N LEU A 164 -0.80 -9.77 -5.01
CA LEU A 164 -2.04 -9.00 -4.83
C LEU A 164 -3.16 -9.50 -5.76
N ALA A 165 -2.86 -9.82 -7.02
CA ALA A 165 -3.83 -10.46 -7.91
C ALA A 165 -4.23 -11.87 -7.41
N GLY A 166 -3.31 -12.59 -6.78
CA GLY A 166 -3.59 -13.86 -6.09
C GLY A 166 -4.56 -13.68 -4.92
N VAL A 167 -4.34 -12.66 -4.07
CA VAL A 167 -5.26 -12.29 -2.97
C VAL A 167 -6.66 -11.96 -3.52
N ALA A 168 -6.77 -11.18 -4.59
CA ALA A 168 -8.05 -10.83 -5.20
C ALA A 168 -8.85 -12.09 -5.61
N ARG A 169 -8.19 -13.00 -6.34
CA ARG A 169 -8.81 -14.28 -6.76
C ARG A 169 -9.17 -15.18 -5.57
N GLU A 170 -8.33 -15.23 -4.55
CA GLU A 170 -8.59 -16.00 -3.34
C GLU A 170 -9.82 -15.45 -2.60
N VAL A 171 -9.95 -14.14 -2.47
CA VAL A 171 -11.13 -13.48 -1.88
C VAL A 171 -12.40 -13.81 -2.65
N VAL A 172 -12.37 -13.68 -3.99
CA VAL A 172 -13.51 -14.04 -4.85
C VAL A 172 -13.95 -15.48 -4.59
N SER A 173 -13.00 -16.43 -4.65
CA SER A 173 -13.32 -17.85 -4.47
C SER A 173 -13.75 -18.22 -3.05
N THR A 174 -13.16 -17.60 -2.02
CA THR A 174 -13.39 -17.95 -0.62
C THR A 174 -14.71 -17.39 -0.10
N PHE A 175 -15.07 -16.18 -0.55
CA PHE A 175 -16.24 -15.46 -0.06
C PHE A 175 -17.40 -15.43 -1.06
N GLY A 176 -17.28 -16.06 -2.23
CA GLY A 176 -18.32 -15.99 -3.27
C GLY A 176 -18.59 -14.54 -3.70
N ALA A 177 -17.52 -13.76 -3.86
CA ALA A 177 -17.62 -12.38 -4.31
C ALA A 177 -17.81 -12.33 -5.83
N ASP A 178 -18.34 -11.22 -6.33
CA ASP A 178 -18.54 -11.01 -7.77
C ASP A 178 -17.18 -10.79 -8.45
N ALA A 179 -16.80 -11.73 -9.33
CA ALA A 179 -15.51 -11.72 -10.02
C ALA A 179 -15.38 -10.56 -11.03
N ASP A 180 -16.50 -10.02 -11.51
CA ASP A 180 -16.56 -8.94 -12.49
C ASP A 180 -16.58 -7.55 -11.80
N ARG A 181 -16.66 -7.52 -10.46
CA ARG A 181 -16.75 -6.30 -9.63
C ARG A 181 -15.66 -6.26 -8.56
N VAL A 182 -14.43 -6.54 -8.99
CA VAL A 182 -13.23 -6.41 -8.14
C VAL A 182 -12.51 -5.11 -8.48
N HIS A 183 -12.41 -4.20 -7.52
CA HIS A 183 -11.86 -2.87 -7.68
C HIS A 183 -10.59 -2.72 -6.84
N VAL A 184 -9.65 -1.88 -7.28
CA VAL A 184 -8.45 -1.56 -6.50
C VAL A 184 -8.32 -0.05 -6.30
N SER A 185 -8.09 0.35 -5.05
CA SER A 185 -7.79 1.72 -4.66
C SER A 185 -6.46 1.75 -3.91
N GLY A 186 -5.66 2.79 -4.13
CA GLY A 186 -4.40 2.95 -3.40
C GLY A 186 -4.07 4.39 -3.07
N ALA A 187 -3.20 4.58 -2.08
CA ALA A 187 -2.62 5.87 -1.72
C ALA A 187 -1.10 5.86 -1.92
N SER A 188 -0.51 6.91 -2.49
CA SER A 188 0.96 7.06 -2.60
C SER A 188 1.61 5.84 -3.28
N SER A 189 2.57 5.16 -2.65
CA SER A 189 3.13 3.90 -3.19
C SER A 189 2.06 2.83 -3.49
N GLY A 190 0.99 2.75 -2.69
CA GLY A 190 -0.15 1.87 -2.93
C GLY A 190 -0.96 2.28 -4.16
N ALA A 191 -1.03 3.57 -4.47
CA ALA A 191 -1.67 4.08 -5.69
C ALA A 191 -0.86 3.66 -6.93
N GLY A 192 0.48 3.78 -6.88
CA GLY A 192 1.36 3.25 -7.92
C GLY A 192 1.22 1.73 -8.10
N ALA A 193 1.13 0.97 -7.01
CA ALA A 193 0.87 -0.47 -7.07
C ALA A 193 -0.51 -0.80 -7.68
N ALA A 194 -1.55 0.00 -7.38
CA ALA A 194 -2.88 -0.16 -7.97
C ALA A 194 -2.87 0.09 -9.49
N VAL A 195 -2.18 1.13 -9.96
CA VAL A 195 -2.00 1.41 -11.40
C VAL A 195 -1.25 0.28 -12.11
N ILE A 196 -0.21 -0.27 -11.48
CA ILE A 196 0.52 -1.44 -11.98
C ILE A 196 -0.38 -2.67 -12.06
N LEU A 197 -1.22 -2.92 -11.04
CA LEU A 197 -2.18 -4.03 -11.06
C LEU A 197 -3.15 -3.90 -12.22
N ALA A 198 -3.65 -2.69 -12.49
CA ALA A 198 -4.54 -2.44 -13.61
C ALA A 198 -3.85 -2.74 -14.97
N ALA A 199 -2.58 -2.39 -15.14
CA ALA A 199 -1.83 -2.69 -16.36
C ALA A 199 -1.46 -4.19 -16.50
N THR A 200 -1.10 -4.85 -15.40
CA THR A 200 -0.58 -6.24 -15.45
C THR A 200 -1.68 -7.30 -15.30
N TYR A 201 -2.78 -6.97 -14.64
CA TYR A 201 -3.96 -7.83 -14.41
C TYR A 201 -5.28 -7.11 -14.75
N PRO A 202 -5.42 -6.57 -15.98
CA PRO A 202 -6.70 -5.99 -16.41
C PRO A 202 -7.83 -7.04 -16.40
N ASP A 203 -7.52 -8.33 -16.47
CA ASP A 203 -8.48 -9.43 -16.33
C ASP A 203 -9.00 -9.65 -14.90
N VAL A 204 -8.43 -8.98 -13.89
CA VAL A 204 -8.79 -9.18 -12.48
C VAL A 204 -9.49 -7.96 -11.88
N PHE A 205 -9.15 -6.74 -12.30
CA PHE A 205 -9.65 -5.52 -11.65
C PHE A 205 -10.53 -4.68 -12.58
N ALA A 206 -11.81 -4.51 -12.24
CA ALA A 206 -12.80 -3.72 -12.99
C ALA A 206 -12.41 -2.24 -13.06
N THR A 207 -11.94 -1.64 -11.97
CA THR A 207 -11.50 -0.24 -11.89
C THR A 207 -10.24 -0.05 -11.05
N VAL A 208 -9.58 1.09 -11.26
CA VAL A 208 -8.45 1.55 -10.44
C VAL A 208 -8.70 2.96 -9.91
N THR A 209 -8.41 3.18 -8.63
CA THR A 209 -8.35 4.50 -8.00
C THR A 209 -6.94 4.79 -7.50
N SER A 210 -6.36 5.89 -7.96
CA SER A 210 -5.02 6.37 -7.60
C SER A 210 -5.15 7.66 -6.80
N VAL A 211 -4.78 7.64 -5.51
CA VAL A 211 -4.74 8.83 -4.65
C VAL A 211 -3.28 9.21 -4.43
N ALA A 212 -2.85 10.35 -4.98
CA ALA A 212 -1.46 10.80 -4.96
C ALA A 212 -0.48 9.72 -5.48
N GLY A 213 -0.84 9.04 -6.57
CA GLY A 213 -0.01 8.07 -7.27
C GLY A 213 0.44 8.56 -8.64
N GLY A 214 1.14 7.71 -9.38
CA GLY A 214 1.58 8.03 -10.73
C GLY A 214 1.44 6.88 -11.71
N GLU A 215 1.81 7.17 -12.96
CA GLU A 215 1.68 6.28 -14.10
C GLU A 215 2.44 4.97 -13.99
N TYR A 216 1.98 3.96 -14.74
CA TYR A 216 2.75 2.74 -14.94
C TYR A 216 4.12 3.11 -15.52
N GLY A 217 5.20 2.47 -15.05
CA GLY A 217 6.55 2.81 -15.51
C GLY A 217 7.09 4.18 -15.05
N LEU A 218 6.46 4.86 -14.08
CA LEU A 218 6.94 6.13 -13.51
C LEU A 218 8.41 6.09 -13.07
N ASN A 219 8.93 4.92 -12.71
CA ASN A 219 10.33 4.72 -12.33
C ASN A 219 11.34 4.98 -13.47
N GLN A 220 10.87 5.16 -14.70
CA GLN A 220 11.67 5.52 -15.87
C GLN A 220 11.64 7.03 -16.16
N VAL A 221 10.76 7.78 -15.49
CA VAL A 221 10.60 9.22 -15.69
C VAL A 221 11.65 9.96 -14.87
N ASP A 222 12.44 10.79 -15.55
CA ASP A 222 13.35 11.72 -14.88
C ASP A 222 12.55 12.86 -14.27
N PRO A 223 12.57 13.08 -12.94
CA PRO A 223 11.85 14.20 -12.33
C PRO A 223 12.39 15.57 -12.75
N ASP A 224 13.64 15.68 -13.18
CA ASP A 224 14.24 16.94 -13.65
C ASP A 224 13.97 17.19 -15.15
N ASP A 225 13.62 16.14 -15.90
CA ASP A 225 13.24 16.20 -17.32
C ASP A 225 12.12 15.17 -17.63
N PRO A 226 10.90 15.41 -17.13
CA PRO A 226 9.80 14.44 -17.25
C PRO A 226 9.34 14.21 -18.69
N ASP A 227 9.66 15.12 -19.61
CA ASP A 227 9.32 15.00 -21.02
C ASP A 227 10.27 14.08 -21.80
N SER A 228 11.44 13.76 -21.23
CA SER A 228 12.37 12.75 -21.78
C SER A 228 11.72 11.37 -21.91
N THR A 229 10.74 11.07 -21.06
CA THR A 229 9.88 9.88 -21.13
C THR A 229 8.42 10.34 -21.08
N PRO A 230 7.79 10.63 -22.23
CA PRO A 230 6.43 11.15 -22.24
C PRO A 230 5.42 10.10 -21.76
N PRO A 231 4.25 10.49 -21.22
CA PRO A 231 3.21 9.56 -20.75
C PRO A 231 2.80 8.51 -21.81
N SER A 232 2.79 8.88 -23.09
CA SER A 232 2.50 7.96 -24.20
C SER A 232 3.53 6.85 -24.40
N ALA A 233 4.78 7.05 -23.97
CA ALA A 233 5.82 6.03 -24.02
C ALA A 233 5.58 4.95 -22.96
N THR A 234 5.25 5.36 -21.72
CA THR A 234 4.91 4.41 -20.65
C THR A 234 3.53 3.78 -20.89
N ALA A 235 2.59 4.47 -21.52
CA ALA A 235 1.28 3.91 -21.92
C ALA A 235 1.44 2.74 -22.91
N ARG A 236 2.36 2.86 -23.89
CA ARG A 236 2.72 1.73 -24.77
C ARG A 236 3.25 0.52 -24.01
N GLN A 237 4.03 0.75 -22.95
CA GLN A 237 4.54 -0.34 -22.12
C GLN A 237 3.41 -0.99 -21.31
N ALA A 238 2.49 -0.19 -20.75
CA ALA A 238 1.31 -0.69 -20.06
C ALA A 238 0.42 -1.53 -21.00
N TRP A 239 0.16 -1.02 -22.20
CA TRP A 239 -0.59 -1.73 -23.24
C TRP A 239 0.08 -3.06 -23.63
N ALA A 240 1.41 -3.06 -23.80
CA ALA A 240 2.18 -4.28 -24.05
C ALA A 240 2.10 -5.28 -22.88
N GLN A 241 2.04 -4.81 -21.62
CA GLN A 241 1.84 -5.68 -20.46
C GLN A 241 0.42 -6.25 -20.36
N MET A 242 -0.59 -5.48 -20.77
CA MET A 242 -1.95 -5.98 -20.86
C MET A 242 -2.03 -7.12 -21.89
N GLY A 243 -1.37 -6.97 -23.05
CA GLY A 243 -1.31 -7.98 -24.10
C GLY A 243 -2.71 -8.39 -24.58
N ASP A 244 -2.95 -9.70 -24.76
CA ASP A 244 -4.26 -10.22 -25.19
C ASP A 244 -5.42 -9.98 -24.21
N ARG A 245 -5.13 -9.43 -23.02
CA ARG A 245 -6.12 -9.07 -21.99
C ARG A 245 -6.38 -7.56 -21.95
N ALA A 246 -5.82 -6.80 -22.90
CA ALA A 246 -6.07 -5.39 -23.05
C ALA A 246 -7.58 -5.12 -23.17
N ARG A 247 -8.08 -4.27 -22.29
CA ARG A 247 -9.46 -3.81 -22.28
C ARG A 247 -9.54 -2.43 -21.64
N PRO A 248 -10.55 -1.61 -21.97
CA PRO A 248 -10.80 -0.37 -21.23
C PRO A 248 -10.99 -0.67 -19.74
N LEU A 249 -10.14 -0.07 -18.91
CA LEU A 249 -10.18 -0.18 -17.46
C LEU A 249 -10.31 1.24 -16.90
N PRO A 250 -11.46 1.62 -16.30
CA PRO A 250 -11.68 2.97 -15.81
C PRO A 250 -10.73 3.37 -14.68
N LEU A 251 -10.20 4.59 -14.76
CA LEU A 251 -9.29 5.18 -13.78
C LEU A 251 -9.92 6.39 -13.08
N LEU A 252 -9.85 6.41 -11.76
CA LEU A 252 -10.05 7.61 -10.95
C LEU A 252 -8.71 8.07 -10.39
N VAL A 253 -8.35 9.33 -10.62
CA VAL A 253 -7.18 9.98 -10.02
C VAL A 253 -7.66 11.02 -9.02
N VAL A 254 -7.08 11.02 -7.83
CA VAL A 254 -7.28 12.05 -6.81
C VAL A 254 -5.93 12.67 -6.47
N GLN A 255 -5.81 13.99 -6.64
CA GLN A 255 -4.56 14.71 -6.45
C GLN A 255 -4.79 15.99 -5.64
N GLY A 256 -3.82 16.33 -4.81
CA GLY A 256 -3.81 17.55 -4.00
C GLY A 256 -2.85 18.60 -4.55
N GLY A 257 -3.22 19.88 -4.46
CA GLY A 257 -2.37 21.00 -4.87
C GLY A 257 -1.25 21.34 -3.87
N GLN A 258 -1.37 20.87 -2.62
CA GLN A 258 -0.36 21.02 -1.56
C GLN A 258 0.38 19.71 -1.28
N ASP A 259 0.40 18.79 -2.24
CA ASP A 259 1.15 17.54 -2.14
C ASP A 259 2.64 17.77 -2.44
N ASP A 260 3.42 17.90 -1.37
CA ASP A 260 4.88 18.11 -1.43
C ASP A 260 5.67 16.80 -1.64
N VAL A 261 5.00 15.65 -1.76
CA VAL A 261 5.64 14.32 -1.91
C VAL A 261 5.47 13.80 -3.33
N VAL A 262 4.24 13.83 -3.84
CA VAL A 262 3.88 13.48 -5.22
C VAL A 262 3.26 14.72 -5.84
N PRO A 263 4.05 15.53 -6.58
CA PRO A 263 3.59 16.81 -7.08
C PRO A 263 2.46 16.63 -8.10
N THR A 264 1.61 17.65 -8.24
CA THR A 264 0.41 17.63 -9.10
C THR A 264 0.65 17.10 -10.51
N ILE A 265 1.79 17.45 -11.11
CA ILE A 265 2.19 17.00 -12.44
C ILE A 265 2.19 15.47 -12.58
N VAL A 266 2.46 14.71 -11.52
CA VAL A 266 2.44 13.24 -11.57
C VAL A 266 1.01 12.71 -11.74
N GLY A 267 0.02 13.35 -11.13
CA GLY A 267 -1.39 13.03 -11.32
C GLY A 267 -1.89 13.42 -12.71
N GLU A 268 -1.49 14.59 -13.21
CA GLU A 268 -1.80 15.04 -14.57
C GLU A 268 -1.21 14.09 -15.63
N ARG A 269 0.06 13.70 -15.46
CA ARG A 269 0.71 12.71 -16.32
C ARG A 269 0.01 11.35 -16.29
N LEU A 270 -0.47 10.91 -15.11
CA LEU A 270 -1.24 9.68 -15.00
C LEU A 270 -2.57 9.76 -15.81
N VAL A 271 -3.22 10.92 -15.84
CA VAL A 271 -4.39 11.14 -16.72
C VAL A 271 -3.99 11.01 -18.19
N ASP A 272 -2.95 11.71 -18.64
CA ASP A 272 -2.47 11.67 -20.03
C ASP A 272 -2.02 10.26 -20.45
N HIS A 273 -1.30 9.56 -19.57
CA HIS A 273 -0.89 8.17 -19.76
C HIS A 273 -2.11 7.27 -19.98
N TRP A 274 -3.15 7.41 -19.15
CA TRP A 274 -4.30 6.52 -19.19
C TRP A 274 -5.21 6.80 -20.39
N VAL A 275 -5.32 8.07 -20.81
CA VAL A 275 -5.96 8.45 -22.08
C VAL A 275 -5.23 7.81 -23.26
N ALA A 276 -3.89 7.95 -23.33
CA ALA A 276 -3.09 7.33 -24.38
C ALA A 276 -3.18 5.79 -24.36
N LEU A 277 -3.29 5.18 -23.17
CA LEU A 277 -3.50 3.75 -23.02
C LEU A 277 -4.87 3.33 -23.58
N HIS A 278 -5.95 4.07 -23.30
CA HIS A 278 -7.27 3.77 -23.85
C HIS A 278 -7.31 3.94 -25.37
N ASP A 279 -6.61 4.94 -25.93
CA ASP A 279 -6.48 5.13 -27.38
C ASP A 279 -5.79 3.92 -28.05
N LEU A 280 -4.67 3.46 -27.46
CA LEU A 280 -4.00 2.24 -27.91
C LEU A 280 -4.87 0.98 -27.80
N ILE A 281 -5.77 0.92 -26.81
CA ILE A 281 -6.68 -0.21 -26.63
C ILE A 281 -7.79 -0.19 -27.69
N ASP A 282 -8.20 0.98 -28.17
CA ASP A 282 -9.26 1.13 -29.16
C ASP A 282 -8.86 0.54 -30.52
N ASP A 283 -7.72 1.01 -31.08
CA ASP A 283 -7.30 0.60 -32.43
C ASP A 283 -5.79 0.30 -32.58
N GLY A 284 -5.02 0.39 -31.49
CA GLY A 284 -3.57 0.17 -31.48
C GLY A 284 -2.74 1.38 -31.91
N LEU A 285 -3.36 2.54 -32.13
CA LEU A 285 -2.71 3.77 -32.56
C LEU A 285 -2.81 4.85 -31.46
N LEU A 286 -2.00 5.90 -31.62
CA LEU A 286 -2.15 7.14 -30.86
C LEU A 286 -2.61 8.22 -31.83
N ASN A 287 -3.92 8.33 -31.98
CA ASN A 287 -4.60 9.16 -32.98
C ASN A 287 -5.83 9.89 -32.44
N ASP A 288 -6.08 9.80 -31.12
CA ASP A 288 -7.24 10.38 -30.42
C ASP A 288 -8.59 9.89 -30.98
N SER A 289 -8.68 8.61 -31.39
CA SER A 289 -9.87 8.02 -32.02
C SER A 289 -11.10 8.05 -31.11
N LEU A 290 -10.88 7.96 -29.79
CA LEU A 290 -11.93 8.00 -28.78
C LEU A 290 -12.60 9.37 -28.65
N ALA A 291 -11.98 10.43 -29.21
CA ALA A 291 -12.50 11.80 -29.23
C ALA A 291 -13.06 12.25 -27.88
N LEU A 292 -12.28 12.02 -26.80
CA LEU A 292 -12.76 12.19 -25.44
C LEU A 292 -13.21 13.64 -25.18
N VAL A 293 -14.38 13.77 -24.57
CA VAL A 293 -14.92 15.04 -24.11
C VAL A 293 -14.66 15.18 -22.62
N SER A 294 -14.09 16.33 -22.23
CA SER A 294 -13.83 16.68 -20.84
C SER A 294 -14.94 17.57 -20.29
N GLU A 295 -15.47 17.20 -19.13
CA GLU A 295 -16.43 17.98 -18.36
C GLU A 295 -15.91 18.16 -16.93
N THR A 296 -15.84 19.40 -16.44
CA THR A 296 -15.40 19.72 -15.08
C THR A 296 -16.53 20.29 -14.25
N VAL A 297 -16.82 19.64 -13.12
CA VAL A 297 -17.77 20.11 -12.11
C VAL A 297 -16.99 20.72 -10.94
N GLN A 298 -17.40 21.92 -10.53
CA GLN A 298 -16.84 22.63 -9.38
C GLN A 298 -17.66 22.31 -8.13
N HIS A 299 -17.00 21.76 -7.12
CA HIS A 299 -17.59 21.52 -5.81
C HIS A 299 -17.10 22.60 -4.84
N PRO A 300 -17.93 23.59 -4.46
CA PRO A 300 -17.50 24.65 -3.56
C PRO A 300 -17.22 24.11 -2.15
N PRO A 301 -16.35 24.76 -1.37
CA PRO A 301 -16.08 24.37 0.01
C PRO A 301 -17.35 24.40 0.86
N MET A 302 -17.49 23.44 1.78
CA MET A 302 -18.65 23.31 2.66
C MET A 302 -18.23 23.16 4.11
N ALA A 303 -18.55 24.15 4.95
CA ALA A 303 -18.20 24.16 6.37
C ALA A 303 -16.69 23.91 6.60
N THR A 304 -16.31 22.71 7.07
CA THR A 304 -14.92 22.31 7.29
C THR A 304 -14.27 21.64 6.08
N GLN A 305 -15.03 21.37 5.02
CA GLN A 305 -14.60 20.67 3.82
C GLN A 305 -14.06 21.63 2.74
N TYR A 306 -12.99 21.22 2.06
CA TYR A 306 -12.32 21.94 0.99
C TYR A 306 -13.19 21.90 -0.26
N GLY A 307 -13.10 22.95 -1.07
CA GLY A 307 -13.60 22.86 -2.43
C GLY A 307 -12.69 21.97 -3.27
N TYR A 308 -13.25 21.34 -4.28
CA TYR A 308 -12.51 20.51 -5.22
C TYR A 308 -13.15 20.57 -6.60
N GLU A 309 -12.37 20.25 -7.62
CA GLU A 309 -12.81 20.10 -8.99
C GLU A 309 -12.92 18.61 -9.31
N HIS A 310 -13.94 18.22 -10.05
CA HIS A 310 -14.13 16.86 -10.54
C HIS A 310 -14.28 16.89 -12.05
N THR A 311 -13.23 16.49 -12.74
CA THR A 311 -13.18 16.39 -14.19
C THR A 311 -13.48 14.96 -14.62
N THR A 312 -14.34 14.77 -15.61
CA THR A 312 -14.62 13.47 -16.22
C THR A 312 -14.28 13.52 -17.71
N LEU A 313 -13.50 12.56 -18.18
CA LEU A 313 -13.27 12.31 -19.61
C LEU A 313 -14.17 11.17 -20.08
N ARG A 314 -15.02 11.46 -21.07
CA ARG A 314 -16.03 10.55 -21.62
C ARG A 314 -15.83 10.31 -23.11
N THR A 315 -16.17 9.12 -23.60
CA THR A 315 -16.33 8.89 -25.05
C THR A 315 -17.54 9.65 -25.59
N ALA A 316 -17.67 9.75 -26.91
CA ALA A 316 -18.82 10.36 -27.57
C ALA A 316 -20.16 9.70 -27.17
N GLU A 317 -20.14 8.42 -26.81
CA GLU A 317 -21.29 7.63 -26.34
C GLU A 317 -21.60 7.87 -24.85
N GLY A 318 -20.85 8.74 -24.17
CA GLY A 318 -21.07 9.14 -22.78
C GLY A 318 -20.43 8.23 -21.74
N ARG A 319 -19.69 7.19 -22.14
CA ARG A 319 -18.98 6.29 -21.22
C ARG A 319 -17.81 7.02 -20.59
N ALA A 320 -17.82 7.17 -19.26
CA ALA A 320 -16.68 7.70 -18.51
C ALA A 320 -15.52 6.69 -18.53
N LEU A 321 -14.30 7.20 -18.77
CA LEU A 321 -13.09 6.38 -18.84
C LEU A 321 -12.04 6.82 -17.82
N VAL A 322 -11.90 8.13 -17.64
CA VAL A 322 -10.99 8.72 -16.66
C VAL A 322 -11.71 9.80 -15.89
N GLU A 323 -11.59 9.78 -14.57
CA GLU A 323 -12.03 10.84 -13.67
C GLU A 323 -10.83 11.41 -12.92
N TYR A 324 -10.79 12.74 -12.78
CA TYR A 324 -9.75 13.45 -12.05
C TYR A 324 -10.37 14.39 -11.02
N VAL A 325 -10.10 14.11 -9.75
CA VAL A 325 -10.50 14.93 -8.62
C VAL A 325 -9.29 15.71 -8.13
N PHE A 326 -9.36 17.03 -8.22
CA PHE A 326 -8.30 17.92 -7.78
C PHE A 326 -8.78 18.81 -6.64
N ALA A 327 -8.05 18.80 -5.53
CA ALA A 327 -8.32 19.67 -4.38
C ALA A 327 -7.07 20.49 -4.05
N ASP A 328 -7.12 21.79 -4.33
CA ASP A 328 -5.98 22.70 -4.17
C ASP A 328 -5.33 22.62 -2.77
N ARG A 329 -6.13 22.54 -1.71
CA ARG A 329 -5.64 22.51 -0.33
C ARG A 329 -5.31 21.12 0.22
N LEU A 330 -5.55 20.06 -0.55
CA LEU A 330 -5.24 18.71 -0.10
C LEU A 330 -3.72 18.49 -0.20
N GLY A 331 -3.11 17.97 0.87
CA GLY A 331 -1.71 17.53 0.88
C GLY A 331 -1.55 16.05 0.56
N HIS A 332 -0.38 15.48 0.86
CA HIS A 332 -0.10 14.05 0.64
C HIS A 332 -0.83 13.12 1.63
N ALA A 333 -2.12 12.93 1.43
CA ALA A 333 -2.98 12.23 2.37
C ALA A 333 -4.20 11.57 1.71
N TRP A 334 -4.69 10.48 2.32
CA TRP A 334 -6.05 10.02 2.04
C TRP A 334 -7.05 10.94 2.75
N SER A 335 -8.01 11.50 2.02
CA SER A 335 -9.02 12.37 2.61
C SER A 335 -10.35 11.67 2.89
N HIS A 336 -10.81 11.78 4.13
CA HIS A 336 -12.12 11.32 4.56
C HIS A 336 -12.52 12.01 5.89
N PRO A 337 -13.78 12.45 6.09
CA PRO A 337 -14.17 13.26 7.28
C PRO A 337 -13.88 12.63 8.65
N HIS A 338 -13.85 11.30 8.73
CA HIS A 338 -13.56 10.55 9.96
C HIS A 338 -12.27 9.72 9.88
N SER A 339 -11.37 10.02 8.93
CA SER A 339 -10.10 9.31 8.80
C SER A 339 -9.28 9.37 10.09
N ARG A 340 -8.44 8.36 10.32
CA ARG A 340 -7.46 8.34 11.42
C ARG A 340 -6.13 7.82 10.92
N GLY A 341 -5.04 8.36 11.45
CA GLY A 341 -3.68 7.97 11.09
C GLY A 341 -2.80 9.18 10.88
N LEU A 342 -1.57 8.95 10.46
CA LEU A 342 -0.57 10.01 10.22
C LEU A 342 -0.69 10.65 8.84
N PHE A 343 -1.27 9.94 7.86
CA PHE A 343 -1.32 10.35 6.45
C PHE A 343 -2.77 10.53 5.98
N THR A 344 -3.54 11.30 6.75
CA THR A 344 -4.97 11.49 6.51
C THR A 344 -5.40 12.94 6.67
N ASP A 345 -6.39 13.35 5.88
CA ASP A 345 -6.94 14.70 5.90
C ASP A 345 -8.47 14.66 6.09
N THR A 346 -8.99 15.28 7.16
CA THR A 346 -10.43 15.30 7.43
C THR A 346 -11.17 16.48 6.78
N GLY A 347 -10.44 17.41 6.15
CA GLY A 347 -10.97 18.58 5.47
C GLY A 347 -11.09 18.42 3.96
N GLY A 348 -10.37 17.52 3.30
CA GLY A 348 -10.49 17.31 1.84
C GLY A 348 -11.79 16.62 1.37
N PRO A 349 -11.89 16.30 0.06
CA PRO A 349 -13.01 15.53 -0.48
C PRO A 349 -13.17 14.17 0.21
N ASP A 350 -14.39 13.65 0.31
CA ASP A 350 -14.63 12.29 0.81
C ASP A 350 -14.21 11.27 -0.26
N VAL A 351 -12.91 10.98 -0.31
CA VAL A 351 -12.29 10.12 -1.34
C VAL A 351 -12.84 8.71 -1.27
N THR A 352 -13.15 8.21 -0.07
CA THR A 352 -13.75 6.89 0.13
C THR A 352 -15.10 6.79 -0.56
N ARG A 353 -15.97 7.79 -0.38
CA ARG A 353 -17.27 7.82 -1.05
C ARG A 353 -17.14 8.01 -2.56
N ILE A 354 -16.22 8.86 -3.01
CA ILE A 354 -15.98 9.09 -4.44
C ILE A 354 -15.45 7.82 -5.12
N ALA A 355 -14.45 7.15 -4.53
CA ALA A 355 -13.89 5.91 -5.07
C ALA A 355 -14.93 4.78 -5.14
N TRP A 356 -15.82 4.68 -4.15
CA TRP A 356 -16.91 3.70 -4.19
C TRP A 356 -17.99 4.05 -5.21
N ALA A 357 -18.36 5.33 -5.34
CA ALA A 357 -19.30 5.78 -6.37
C ALA A 357 -18.74 5.49 -7.77
N PHE A 358 -17.45 5.76 -7.99
CA PHE A 358 -16.75 5.43 -9.23
C PHE A 358 -16.75 3.92 -9.52
N ALA A 359 -16.45 3.09 -8.51
CA ALA A 359 -16.51 1.63 -8.65
C ALA A 359 -17.90 1.15 -9.10
N GLN A 360 -18.97 1.62 -8.45
CA GLN A 360 -20.36 1.24 -8.78
C GLN A 360 -20.78 1.68 -10.19
N LEU A 361 -20.27 2.80 -10.70
CA LEU A 361 -20.57 3.25 -12.06
C LEU A 361 -19.96 2.36 -13.15
N HIS A 362 -18.94 1.57 -12.80
CA HIS A 362 -18.10 0.82 -13.72
C HIS A 362 -18.15 -0.69 -13.49
N ASP A 363 -19.25 -1.19 -12.93
CA ASP A 363 -19.54 -2.61 -12.87
C ASP A 363 -19.47 -3.21 -14.29
N ALA A 364 -18.60 -4.20 -14.51
CA ALA A 364 -18.32 -4.74 -15.85
C ALA A 364 -19.56 -5.34 -16.54
N ALA A 365 -20.60 -5.69 -15.77
CA ALA A 365 -21.89 -6.15 -16.26
C ALA A 365 -22.67 -5.11 -17.10
N ALA A 366 -22.37 -3.81 -16.99
CA ALA A 366 -23.03 -2.78 -17.80
C ALA A 366 -22.46 -2.64 -19.24
N ALA A 367 -21.39 -3.37 -19.57
CA ALA A 367 -20.72 -3.28 -20.89
C ALA A 367 -21.03 -4.45 -21.83
N GLY A 368 -21.97 -5.35 -21.48
CA GLY A 368 -22.27 -6.58 -22.21
C GLY A 368 -23.44 -6.54 -23.20
N ASP A 369 -24.24 -5.47 -23.23
CA ASP A 369 -25.37 -5.33 -24.14
C ASP A 369 -25.16 -4.13 -25.08
N GLY A 370 -24.47 -4.38 -26.19
CA GLY A 370 -24.27 -3.43 -27.29
C GLY A 370 -24.07 -4.13 -28.62
#